data_AF-A0A7V2NJC4-F1
#
_entry.id   AF-A0A7V2NJC4-F1
#
_cell.length_a   1.000
_cell.length_b   1.000
_cell.length_c   1.000
_cell.angle_alpha   90.00
_cell.angle_beta   90.00
_cell.angle_gamma   90.00
#
_symmetry.space_group_name_H-M   'P 1'
#
loop_
_entity.id
_entity.type
_entity.pdbx_description
1 polymer ?
#
loop_
_entity_poly.entity_id
_entity_poly.type
_entity_poly.pdbx_seq_one_letter_code
_entity_poly.pdbx_strand_id
1 'polypeptide(L)'
;MSQESSQLPDPVARQQAIKLGLLAASAVAQLTPLTVKLIRELKDSGVSRRALYEVLLQTYLHDGYATALEATATLEQIWPGENEDKQLLESAGWDEWLARGRETFSQVYGKMSERVSEYIGNNSPELAKW
;
A
#
# COMPACT_ATOMS: atom_id res chain seq x y z
N MET A 1 25.75 -29.82 5.39
CA MET A 1 24.74 -29.22 4.50
C MET A 1 23.37 -29.67 4.99
N SER A 2 22.79 -28.92 5.93
CA SER A 2 21.46 -29.22 6.45
C SER A 2 20.45 -28.75 5.42
N GLN A 3 19.65 -29.68 4.89
CA GLN A 3 18.50 -29.34 4.06
C GLN A 3 17.48 -28.64 4.95
N GLU A 4 17.32 -27.32 4.77
CA GLU A 4 16.13 -26.63 5.26
C GLU A 4 14.94 -27.22 4.54
N SER A 5 14.23 -28.10 5.25
CA SER A 5 12.91 -28.57 4.89
C SER A 5 12.04 -27.33 4.68
N SER A 6 11.80 -26.98 3.41
CA SER A 6 10.77 -26.05 2.96
C SER A 6 9.40 -26.64 3.31
N GLN A 7 9.07 -26.68 4.59
CA GLN A 7 7.74 -26.96 5.07
C GLN A 7 6.85 -25.83 4.55
N LEU A 8 5.88 -26.20 3.71
CA LEU A 8 4.88 -25.27 3.26
C LEU A 8 4.21 -24.63 4.49
N PRO A 9 3.89 -23.32 4.44
CA PRO A 9 3.24 -22.65 5.56
C PRO A 9 1.98 -23.42 5.98
N ASP A 10 1.64 -23.33 7.27
CA ASP A 10 0.39 -23.82 7.84
C ASP A 10 -0.81 -23.48 6.91
N PRO A 11 -1.78 -24.38 6.69
CA PRO A 11 -2.92 -24.16 5.81
C PRO A 11 -3.58 -22.77 5.88
N VAL A 12 -3.68 -22.19 7.08
CA VAL A 12 -4.24 -20.84 7.27
C VAL A 12 -3.33 -19.78 6.67
N ALA A 13 -2.02 -19.83 6.98
CA ALA A 13 -1.02 -18.92 6.42
C ALA A 13 -0.93 -19.05 4.89
N ARG A 14 -1.06 -20.27 4.36
CA ARG A 14 -1.11 -20.50 2.91
C ARG A 14 -2.34 -19.83 2.28
N GLN A 15 -3.52 -19.95 2.89
CA GLN A 15 -4.74 -19.34 2.39
C GLN A 15 -4.66 -17.80 2.43
N GLN A 16 -4.09 -17.23 3.50
CA GLN A 16 -3.83 -15.80 3.62
C GLN A 16 -2.89 -15.31 2.51
N ALA A 17 -1.78 -16.01 2.25
CA ALA A 17 -0.83 -15.66 1.19
C ALA A 17 -1.48 -15.68 -0.21
N ILE A 18 -2.31 -16.68 -0.51
CA ILE A 18 -3.05 -16.75 -1.77
C ILE A 18 -3.99 -15.55 -1.92
N LYS A 19 -4.72 -15.20 -0.84
CA LYS A 19 -5.65 -14.06 -0.86
C LYS A 19 -4.93 -12.72 -1.02
N LEU A 20 -3.73 -12.57 -0.44
CA LEU A 20 -2.89 -11.39 -0.66
C LEU A 20 -2.44 -11.28 -2.13
N GLY A 21 -2.02 -12.39 -2.74
CA GLY A 21 -1.70 -12.41 -4.17
C GLY A 21 -2.91 -12.06 -5.06
N LEU A 22 -4.10 -12.59 -4.73
CA LEU A 22 -5.34 -12.25 -5.43
C LEU A 22 -5.74 -10.79 -5.23
N LEU A 23 -5.46 -10.20 -4.06
CA LEU A 23 -5.73 -8.79 -3.79
C LEU A 23 -4.88 -7.89 -4.69
N ALA A 24 -3.58 -8.17 -4.83
CA ALA A 24 -2.71 -7.43 -5.75
C ALA A 24 -3.21 -7.55 -7.19
N ALA A 25 -3.55 -8.76 -7.63
CA ALA A 25 -4.05 -9.00 -8.99
C ALA A 25 -5.40 -8.30 -9.24
N SER A 26 -6.33 -8.32 -8.27
CA SER A 26 -7.63 -7.68 -8.42
C SER A 26 -7.53 -6.15 -8.42
N ALA A 27 -6.59 -5.60 -7.67
CA ALA A 27 -6.29 -4.17 -7.67
C ALA A 27 -5.74 -3.71 -9.03
N VAL A 28 -4.73 -4.40 -9.58
CA VAL A 28 -4.17 -4.12 -10.92
C VAL A 28 -5.24 -4.27 -12.00
N ALA A 29 -6.09 -5.29 -11.91
CA ALA A 29 -7.18 -5.50 -12.87
C ALA A 29 -8.40 -4.58 -12.67
N GLN A 30 -8.36 -3.64 -11.71
CA GLN A 30 -9.45 -2.72 -11.37
C GLN A 30 -10.79 -3.43 -11.06
N LEU A 31 -10.72 -4.62 -10.47
CA LEU A 31 -11.88 -5.42 -10.09
C LEU A 31 -12.39 -5.02 -8.70
N THR A 32 -12.89 -3.78 -8.57
CA THR A 32 -13.27 -3.17 -7.29
C THR A 32 -14.12 -4.06 -6.39
N PRO A 33 -15.20 -4.74 -6.87
CA PRO A 33 -16.00 -5.61 -6.00
C PRO A 33 -15.20 -6.77 -5.39
N LEU A 34 -14.23 -7.33 -6.14
CA LEU A 34 -13.37 -8.41 -5.67
C LEU A 34 -12.32 -7.88 -4.69
N THR A 35 -11.71 -6.73 -5.00
CA THR A 35 -10.77 -6.04 -4.10
C THR A 35 -11.41 -5.77 -2.74
N VAL A 36 -12.64 -5.21 -2.71
CA VAL A 36 -13.40 -4.96 -1.49
C VAL A 36 -13.64 -6.26 -0.70
N LYS A 37 -14.06 -7.32 -1.40
CA LYS A 37 -14.31 -8.63 -0.76
C LYS A 37 -13.04 -9.20 -0.13
N LEU A 38 -11.92 -9.18 -0.85
CA LEU A 38 -10.65 -9.73 -0.38
C LEU A 38 -10.09 -8.94 0.82
N ILE A 39 -10.20 -7.60 0.83
CA ILE A 39 -9.81 -6.77 1.98
C ILE A 39 -10.58 -7.20 3.24
N ARG A 40 -11.90 -7.38 3.14
CA ARG A 40 -12.74 -7.82 4.27
C ARG A 40 -12.34 -9.21 4.78
N GLU A 41 -12.19 -10.16 3.85
CA GLU A 41 -11.82 -11.52 4.23
C GLU A 41 -10.43 -11.61 4.87
N LEU A 42 -9.48 -10.79 4.42
CA LEU A 42 -8.13 -10.74 4.98
C LEU A 42 -8.11 -10.07 6.36
N LYS A 43 -8.90 -8.99 6.53
CA LYS A 43 -9.13 -8.35 7.83
C LYS A 43 -9.63 -9.35 8.88
N ASP A 44 -10.65 -10.13 8.53
CA ASP A 44 -11.25 -11.11 9.43
C ASP A 44 -10.33 -12.32 9.68
N SER A 45 -9.29 -12.51 8.84
CA SER A 45 -8.35 -13.63 8.97
C SER A 45 -7.16 -13.38 9.89
N GLY A 46 -7.03 -12.19 10.48
CA GLY A 46 -5.93 -11.82 11.38
C GLY A 46 -4.64 -11.38 10.68
N VAL A 47 -4.68 -11.14 9.36
CA VAL A 47 -3.57 -10.51 8.64
C VAL A 47 -3.45 -9.05 9.07
N SER A 48 -2.22 -8.57 9.28
CA SER A 48 -2.01 -7.17 9.68
C SER A 48 -2.39 -6.22 8.54
N ARG A 49 -3.00 -5.07 8.90
CA ARG A 49 -3.31 -4.02 7.92
C ARG A 49 -2.07 -3.55 7.17
N ARG A 50 -0.91 -3.50 7.84
CA ARG A 50 0.39 -3.18 7.24
C ARG A 50 0.76 -4.14 6.11
N ALA A 51 0.63 -5.45 6.30
CA ALA A 51 0.95 -6.42 5.25
C ALA A 51 0.03 -6.26 4.02
N LEU A 52 -1.25 -5.94 4.25
CA LEU A 52 -2.20 -5.63 3.19
C LEU A 52 -1.80 -4.39 2.41
N TYR A 53 -1.47 -3.32 3.14
CA TYR A 53 -1.04 -2.05 2.57
C TYR A 53 0.24 -2.20 1.75
N GLU A 54 1.25 -2.93 2.23
CA GLU A 54 2.48 -3.22 1.49
C GLU A 54 2.20 -3.97 0.18
N VAL A 55 1.25 -4.91 0.17
CA VAL A 55 0.83 -5.62 -1.06
C VAL A 55 0.12 -4.70 -2.04
N LEU A 56 -0.73 -3.79 -1.55
CA LEU A 56 -1.37 -2.79 -2.41
C LEU A 56 -0.34 -1.79 -2.96
N LEU A 57 0.64 -1.38 -2.16
CA LEU A 57 1.75 -0.56 -2.65
C LEU A 57 2.58 -1.28 -3.71
N GLN A 58 2.76 -2.60 -3.65
CA GLN A 58 3.50 -3.32 -4.70
C GLN A 58 2.82 -3.21 -6.08
N THR A 59 1.52 -2.93 -6.15
CA THR A 59 0.84 -2.66 -7.44
C THR A 59 1.38 -1.40 -8.13
N TYR A 60 1.97 -0.46 -7.36
CA TYR A 60 2.71 0.70 -7.87
C TYR A 60 3.78 0.31 -8.89
N LEU A 61 4.49 -0.80 -8.62
CA LEU A 61 5.62 -1.26 -9.46
C LEU A 61 5.15 -1.85 -10.79
N HIS A 62 3.88 -2.26 -10.89
CA HIS A 62 3.36 -3.01 -12.02
C HIS A 62 2.38 -2.21 -12.88
N ASP A 63 1.58 -1.32 -12.28
CA ASP A 63 0.52 -0.58 -12.99
C ASP A 63 0.56 0.93 -12.73
N GLY A 64 1.62 1.40 -12.05
CA GLY A 64 1.89 2.81 -11.83
C GLY A 64 1.16 3.43 -10.64
N TYR A 65 1.43 4.73 -10.43
CA TYR A 65 1.02 5.47 -9.23
C TYR A 65 -0.48 5.54 -9.00
N ALA A 66 -1.27 5.73 -10.06
CA ALA A 66 -2.71 5.91 -9.94
C ALA A 66 -3.41 4.65 -9.39
N THR A 67 -3.05 3.47 -9.88
CA THR A 67 -3.63 2.19 -9.45
C THR A 67 -3.31 1.90 -7.97
N ALA A 68 -2.09 2.17 -7.53
CA ALA A 68 -1.72 2.04 -6.11
C ALA A 68 -2.52 2.99 -5.22
N LEU A 69 -2.76 4.22 -5.68
CA LEU A 69 -3.55 5.23 -4.97
C LEU A 69 -5.02 4.83 -4.83
N GLU A 70 -5.64 4.31 -5.89
CA GLU A 70 -7.03 3.85 -5.85
C GLU A 70 -7.20 2.62 -4.93
N ALA A 71 -6.22 1.72 -4.96
CA ALA A 71 -6.25 0.53 -4.12
C ALA A 71 -6.08 0.89 -2.63
N THR A 72 -5.14 1.79 -2.32
CA THR A 72 -4.94 2.30 -0.94
C THR A 72 -6.14 3.11 -0.45
N ALA A 73 -6.77 3.92 -1.31
CA ALA A 73 -8.04 4.61 -1.02
C ALA A 73 -9.17 3.63 -0.64
N THR A 74 -9.27 2.54 -1.38
CA THR A 74 -10.26 1.49 -1.12
C THR A 74 -10.00 0.80 0.22
N LEU A 75 -8.72 0.58 0.57
CA LEU A 75 -8.34 0.04 1.87
C LEU A 75 -8.76 0.98 3.00
N GLU A 76 -8.47 2.28 2.89
CA GLU A 76 -8.78 3.27 3.93
C GLU A 76 -10.29 3.39 4.20
N GLN A 77 -11.13 3.29 3.17
CA GLN A 77 -12.59 3.29 3.32
C GLN A 77 -13.12 2.08 4.09
N ILE A 78 -12.45 0.93 4.01
CA ILE A 78 -12.91 -0.34 4.60
C ILE A 78 -12.26 -0.60 5.96
N TRP A 79 -11.01 -0.18 6.09
CA TRP A 79 -10.18 -0.39 7.27
C TRP A 79 -9.24 0.81 7.42
N PRO A 80 -9.68 1.88 8.11
CA PRO A 80 -8.86 3.07 8.28
C PRO A 80 -7.61 2.76 9.11
N GLY A 81 -6.51 3.43 8.78
CA GLY A 81 -5.25 3.32 9.51
C GLY A 81 -5.27 4.08 10.83
N GLU A 82 -4.56 3.59 11.84
CA GLU A 82 -4.29 4.38 13.04
C GLU A 82 -3.16 5.38 12.74
N ASN A 83 -3.30 6.60 13.27
CA ASN A 83 -2.40 7.71 12.92
C ASN A 83 -1.03 7.64 13.62
N GLU A 84 -0.82 6.60 14.42
CA GLU A 84 0.34 6.45 15.29
C GLU A 84 1.40 5.59 14.63
N ASP A 85 2.36 6.25 14.00
CA ASP A 85 3.75 5.80 13.95
C ASP A 85 4.58 6.93 13.36
N LYS A 86 5.21 7.70 14.25
CA LYS A 86 6.12 8.80 13.89
C LYS A 86 7.46 8.52 14.55
N GLN A 87 8.27 7.69 13.93
CA GLN A 87 9.70 7.64 14.22
C GLN A 87 10.45 7.02 13.04
N LEU A 88 11.62 7.63 12.74
CA LEU A 88 12.52 7.45 11.59
C LEU A 88 12.14 8.37 10.42
N LEU A 89 13.00 9.27 9.92
CA LEU A 89 14.41 9.11 9.59
C LEU A 89 15.18 10.43 9.79
N GLU A 90 16.08 10.50 10.77
CA GLU A 90 17.12 11.52 10.82
C GLU A 90 18.36 10.96 10.11
N SER A 91 18.44 11.14 8.79
CA SER A 91 19.66 10.89 8.04
C SER A 91 20.06 12.14 7.26
N ALA A 92 21.37 12.42 7.21
CA ALA A 92 21.90 13.52 6.44
C ALA A 92 21.52 13.34 4.94
N GLY A 93 20.82 14.33 4.38
CA GLY A 93 20.36 14.32 3.00
C GLY A 93 18.89 13.93 2.80
N TRP A 94 18.17 13.55 3.87
CA TRP A 94 16.73 13.29 3.79
C TRP A 94 15.94 14.54 3.37
N ASP A 95 16.22 15.69 3.99
CA ASP A 95 15.53 16.95 3.67
C ASP A 95 15.76 17.38 2.21
N GLU A 96 16.98 17.21 1.69
CA GLU A 96 17.31 17.48 0.28
C GLU A 96 16.64 16.49 -0.68
N TRP A 97 16.59 15.21 -0.33
CA TRP A 97 15.87 14.22 -1.11
C TRP A 97 14.36 14.53 -1.15
N LEU A 98 13.78 14.86 0.00
CA LEU A 98 12.37 15.22 0.13
C LEU A 98 12.04 16.50 -0.65
N ALA A 99 12.89 17.53 -0.57
CA ALA A 99 12.74 18.76 -1.32
C ALA A 99 12.73 18.50 -2.84
N ARG A 100 13.68 17.70 -3.34
CA ARG A 100 13.72 17.29 -4.76
C ARG A 100 12.49 16.47 -5.17
N GLY A 101 12.02 15.59 -4.29
CA GLY A 101 10.79 14.83 -4.50
C GLY A 101 9.57 15.73 -4.65
N ARG A 102 9.41 16.72 -3.76
CA ARG A 102 8.32 17.73 -3.83
C ARG A 102 8.39 18.57 -5.10
N GLU A 103 9.59 18.99 -5.49
CA GLU A 103 9.80 19.74 -6.73
C GLU A 103 9.42 18.89 -7.95
N THR A 104 9.90 17.65 -8.03
CA THR A 104 9.56 16.70 -9.11
C THR A 104 8.05 16.46 -9.18
N PHE A 105 7.41 16.25 -8.03
CA PHE A 105 5.96 16.07 -7.93
C PHE A 105 5.21 17.30 -8.45
N SER A 106 5.63 18.51 -8.05
CA SER A 106 5.05 19.76 -8.55
C SER A 106 5.25 19.93 -10.07
N GLN A 107 6.38 19.50 -10.62
CA GLN A 107 6.62 19.54 -12.08
C GLN A 107 5.71 18.57 -12.84
N VAL A 108 5.49 17.36 -12.33
CA VAL A 108 4.63 16.34 -12.98
C VAL A 108 3.16 16.74 -12.93
N TYR A 109 2.67 17.16 -11.77
CA TYR A 109 1.24 17.45 -11.55
C TYR A 109 0.86 18.92 -11.78
N GLY A 110 1.85 19.82 -11.86
CA GLY A 110 1.67 21.25 -12.11
C GLY A 110 0.67 21.88 -11.15
N LYS A 111 -0.33 22.56 -11.72
CA LYS A 111 -1.40 23.24 -10.98
C LYS A 111 -2.28 22.30 -10.14
N MET A 112 -2.28 21.00 -10.42
CA MET A 112 -3.06 20.01 -9.68
C MET A 112 -2.30 19.40 -8.49
N SER A 113 -1.01 19.72 -8.33
CA SER A 113 -0.15 19.13 -7.29
C SER A 113 -0.77 19.22 -5.89
N GLU A 114 -1.31 20.36 -5.50
CA GLU A 114 -1.94 20.56 -4.19
C GLU A 114 -3.16 19.65 -4.00
N ARG A 115 -4.04 19.59 -5.01
CA ARG A 115 -5.23 18.72 -4.99
C ARG A 115 -4.88 17.23 -4.97
N VAL A 116 -3.83 16.83 -5.68
CA VAL A 116 -3.33 15.44 -5.65
C VAL A 116 -2.74 15.12 -4.29
N SER A 117 -1.99 16.04 -3.68
CA SER A 117 -1.44 15.88 -2.33
C SER A 117 -2.54 15.75 -1.27
N GLU A 118 -3.59 16.55 -1.35
CA GLU A 118 -4.76 16.41 -0.47
C GLU A 118 -5.46 15.08 -0.67
N TYR A 119 -5.63 14.65 -1.93
CA TYR A 119 -6.23 13.36 -2.24
C TYR A 119 -5.41 12.21 -1.67
N ILE A 120 -4.08 12.23 -1.79
CA ILE A 120 -3.18 11.25 -1.17
C ILE A 120 -3.32 11.28 0.35
N GLY A 121 -3.27 12.47 0.97
CA GLY A 121 -3.42 12.62 2.43
C GLY A 121 -4.71 12.03 2.98
N ASN A 122 -5.81 12.19 2.24
CA ASN A 122 -7.13 11.72 2.65
C ASN A 122 -7.36 10.22 2.41
N ASN A 123 -6.67 9.63 1.44
CA ASN A 123 -6.95 8.26 0.97
C ASN A 123 -5.82 7.26 1.23
N SER A 124 -4.61 7.74 1.47
CA SER A 124 -3.48 6.92 1.90
C SER A 124 -2.62 7.73 2.88
N PRO A 125 -3.07 7.83 4.15
CA PRO A 125 -2.33 8.53 5.20
C PRO A 125 -0.90 8.00 5.35
N GLU A 126 -0.67 6.72 5.05
CA GLU A 126 0.66 6.11 5.06
C GLU A 126 1.54 6.58 3.90
N LEU A 127 1.02 6.74 2.67
CA LEU A 127 1.78 7.31 1.55
C LEU A 127 2.08 8.78 1.80
N ALA A 128 1.15 9.52 2.40
CA ALA A 128 1.35 10.92 2.75
C ALA A 128 2.43 11.13 3.83
N LYS A 129 2.79 10.06 4.56
CA LYS A 129 3.83 10.07 5.59
C LYS A 129 5.23 9.74 5.03
N TRP A 130 5.33 9.19 3.83
CA TRP A 130 6.61 8.96 3.12
C TRP A 130 7.10 10.22 2.41
#